data_AF-A0A388NUY9-F1
#
_entry.id   AF-A0A388NUY9-F1
#
_cell.length_a   1.000
_cell.length_b   1.000
_cell.length_c   1.000
_cell.angle_alpha   90.00
_cell.angle_beta   90.00
_cell.angle_gamma   90.00
#
_symmetry.space_group_name_H-M   'P 1'
#
loop_
_entity.id
_entity.type
_entity.pdbx_description
1 polymer ?
#
loop_
_entity_poly.entity_id
_entity_poly.type
_entity_poly.pdbx_seq_one_letter_code
_entity_poly.pdbx_strand_id
1 'polypeptide(L)'
;MLPKLPNVEVRQLSSSSETTTPVVDLLREQMLEAIKLTLGEALVDSHLKPGDDLWIRVHTDSWLDSVQKLRDQHSFDYFGFLSAIDWMPSPFGRAKTTQLNQRQCVTR
;
A
#
# COMPACT_ATOMS: atom_id res chain seq x y z
N MET A 1 40.39 11.09 30.62
CA MET A 1 39.06 11.74 30.63
C MET A 1 38.72 12.16 29.21
N LEU A 2 37.83 11.43 28.54
CA LEU A 2 37.38 11.76 27.18
C LEU A 2 36.23 12.78 27.24
N PRO A 3 36.25 13.87 26.45
CA PRO A 3 35.15 14.81 26.41
C PRO A 3 33.93 14.17 25.71
N LYS A 4 32.75 14.32 26.31
CA LYS A 4 31.47 13.89 25.73
C LYS A 4 31.20 14.68 24.46
N LEU A 5 30.84 13.97 23.38
CA LEU A 5 30.32 14.59 22.15
C LEU A 5 28.98 15.29 22.43
N PRO A 6 28.71 16.45 21.82
CA PRO A 6 27.46 17.17 22.04
C PRO A 6 26.27 16.41 21.44
N ASN A 7 25.16 16.49 22.17
CA ASN A 7 23.87 15.88 21.88
C ASN A 7 23.39 16.29 20.47
N VAL A 8 23.21 15.34 19.56
CA VAL A 8 22.59 15.59 18.25
C VAL A 8 21.09 15.71 18.48
N GLU A 9 20.59 16.94 18.46
CA GLU A 9 19.16 17.23 18.49
C GLU A 9 18.52 16.69 17.20
N VAL A 10 17.75 15.62 17.35
CA VAL A 10 16.94 15.07 16.27
C VAL A 10 15.87 16.10 15.95
N ARG A 11 16.03 16.82 14.82
CA ARG A 11 14.98 17.66 14.26
C ARG A 11 13.81 16.78 13.87
N GLN A 12 12.80 16.72 14.74
CA GLN A 12 11.50 16.14 14.46
C GLN A 12 10.98 16.78 13.18
N LEU A 13 10.79 15.98 12.13
CA LEU A 13 10.11 16.43 10.93
C LEU A 13 8.66 16.70 11.34
N SER A 14 8.25 17.98 11.31
CA SER A 14 6.92 18.41 11.69
C SER A 14 5.89 17.71 10.81
N SER A 15 5.15 16.75 11.39
CA SER A 15 3.90 16.27 10.82
C SER A 15 2.90 17.41 10.92
N SER A 16 2.82 18.24 9.88
CA SER A 16 1.74 19.22 9.76
C SER A 16 0.45 18.45 9.57
N SER A 17 -0.30 18.27 10.66
CA SER A 17 -1.70 17.87 10.60
C SER A 17 -2.48 19.05 10.04
N GLU A 18 -2.55 19.16 8.72
CA GLU A 18 -3.54 20.02 8.08
C GLU A 18 -4.91 19.43 8.38
N THR A 19 -5.68 20.12 9.22
CA THR A 19 -7.10 19.87 9.42
C THR A 19 -7.83 20.24 8.12
N THR A 20 -7.88 19.30 7.17
CA THR A 20 -8.63 19.46 5.93
C THR A 20 -10.10 19.22 6.22
N THR A 21 -10.95 20.19 5.89
CA THR A 21 -12.39 19.98 5.70
C THR A 21 -12.59 18.72 4.84
N PRO A 22 -13.49 17.79 5.19
CA PRO A 22 -13.64 16.56 4.42
C PRO A 22 -14.08 16.93 3.00
N VAL A 23 -13.17 16.82 2.04
CA VAL A 23 -13.49 16.91 0.62
C VAL A 23 -14.26 15.64 0.30
N VAL A 24 -15.57 15.77 0.07
CA VAL A 24 -16.44 14.63 -0.25
C VAL A 24 -16.34 14.34 -1.73
N ASP A 25 -16.01 13.10 -2.09
CA ASP A 25 -15.92 12.64 -3.49
C ASP A 25 -17.05 11.65 -3.77
N LEU A 26 -18.24 12.21 -4.00
CA LEU A 26 -19.47 11.44 -4.18
C LEU A 26 -19.36 10.41 -5.32
N LEU A 27 -18.62 10.72 -6.38
CA LEU A 27 -18.44 9.81 -7.52
C LEU A 27 -17.64 8.57 -7.10
N ARG A 28 -16.49 8.77 -6.45
CA ARG A 28 -15.66 7.65 -5.99
C ARG A 28 -16.31 6.87 -4.86
N GLU A 29 -17.08 7.54 -3.99
CA GLU A 29 -17.87 6.89 -2.94
C GLU A 29 -18.96 5.98 -3.54
N GLN A 30 -19.70 6.45 -4.54
CA GLN A 30 -20.70 5.64 -5.24
C GLN A 30 -20.06 4.44 -5.95
N MET A 31 -18.91 4.64 -6.60
CA MET A 31 -18.15 3.56 -7.23
C MET A 31 -17.69 2.53 -6.20
N LEU A 32 -17.20 2.96 -5.04
CA LEU A 32 -16.80 2.06 -3.96
C LEU A 32 -17.98 1.22 -3.45
N GLU A 33 -19.16 1.82 -3.25
CA GLU A 33 -20.35 1.06 -2.84
C GLU A 33 -20.78 0.05 -3.90
N ALA A 34 -20.68 0.40 -5.19
CA ALA A 34 -20.97 -0.52 -6.28
C ALA A 34 -19.97 -1.70 -6.32
N ILE A 35 -18.67 -1.42 -6.12
CA ILE A 35 -17.62 -2.44 -6.04
C ILE A 35 -17.83 -3.36 -4.84
N LYS A 36 -18.17 -2.82 -3.66
CA LYS A 36 -18.50 -3.62 -2.46
C LYS A 36 -19.63 -4.59 -2.73
N LEU A 37 -20.69 -4.15 -3.41
CA LEU A 37 -21.82 -5.01 -3.77
C LEU A 37 -21.40 -6.12 -4.75
N THR A 38 -20.57 -5.80 -5.75
CA THR A 38 -20.10 -6.76 -6.75
C THR A 38 -19.13 -7.80 -6.19
N LEU A 39 -18.18 -7.39 -5.36
CA LEU A 39 -17.13 -8.26 -4.85
C LEU A 39 -17.55 -9.01 -3.57
N GLY A 40 -18.43 -8.42 -2.76
CA GLY A 40 -18.90 -9.01 -1.50
C GLY A 40 -17.72 -9.43 -0.61
N GLU A 41 -17.73 -10.68 -0.16
CA GLU A 41 -16.70 -11.27 0.71
C GLU A 41 -15.29 -11.32 0.08
N ALA A 42 -15.16 -11.13 -1.24
CA ALA A 42 -13.84 -11.08 -1.87
C ALA A 42 -13.07 -9.79 -1.54
N LEU A 43 -13.76 -8.71 -1.15
CA LEU A 43 -13.16 -7.43 -0.77
C LEU A 43 -12.71 -7.47 0.70
N VAL A 44 -11.40 -7.34 0.92
CA VAL A 44 -10.78 -7.33 2.25
C VAL A 44 -10.77 -5.92 2.85
N ASP A 45 -10.41 -4.93 2.04
CA ASP A 45 -10.27 -3.55 2.49
C ASP A 45 -10.37 -2.57 1.31
N SER A 46 -10.64 -1.29 1.60
CA SER A 46 -10.68 -0.22 0.62
C SER A 46 -10.14 1.08 1.20
N HIS A 47 -9.34 1.79 0.43
CA HIS A 47 -8.85 3.12 0.78
C HIS A 47 -9.25 4.12 -0.31
N LEU A 48 -10.09 5.08 0.05
CA LEU A 48 -10.50 6.16 -0.84
C LEU A 48 -9.78 7.44 -0.42
N LYS A 49 -9.03 8.04 -1.34
CA LYS A 49 -8.45 9.38 -1.16
C LYS A 49 -9.18 10.38 -2.06
N PRO A 50 -10.00 11.30 -1.51
CA PRO A 50 -10.79 12.22 -2.31
C PRO A 50 -9.94 13.02 -3.30
N GLY A 51 -10.38 13.09 -4.56
CA GLY A 51 -9.67 13.81 -5.63
C GLY A 51 -8.40 13.14 -6.17
N ASP A 52 -8.00 11.98 -5.66
CA ASP A 52 -6.83 11.21 -6.11
C ASP A 52 -7.29 9.88 -6.71
N ASP A 53 -7.39 8.83 -5.87
CA ASP A 53 -7.73 7.48 -6.35
C ASP A 53 -8.42 6.61 -5.29
N LEU A 54 -8.92 5.46 -5.77
CA LEU A 54 -9.49 4.39 -4.96
C LEU A 54 -8.61 3.15 -5.05
N TRP A 55 -8.20 2.64 -3.89
CA TRP A 55 -7.50 1.36 -3.77
C TRP A 55 -8.40 0.32 -3.12
N ILE A 56 -8.38 -0.89 -3.64
CA ILE A 56 -9.06 -2.05 -3.05
C ILE A 56 -8.07 -3.16 -2.78
N ARG A 57 -8.28 -3.88 -1.68
CA ARG A 57 -7.58 -5.11 -1.35
C ARG A 57 -8.56 -6.26 -1.47
N VAL A 58 -8.20 -7.30 -2.21
CA VAL A 58 -9.02 -8.50 -2.39
C VAL A 58 -8.31 -9.74 -1.84
N HIS A 59 -9.07 -10.79 -1.56
CA HIS A 59 -8.51 -12.10 -1.25
C HIS A 59 -7.70 -12.61 -2.44
N THR A 60 -6.52 -13.18 -2.16
CA THR A 60 -5.60 -13.69 -3.19
C THR A 60 -6.25 -14.77 -4.05
N ASP A 61 -7.00 -15.68 -3.42
CA ASP A 61 -7.68 -16.79 -4.11
C ASP A 61 -8.81 -16.29 -5.05
N SER A 62 -9.32 -15.08 -4.80
CA SER A 62 -10.39 -14.45 -5.57
C SER A 62 -9.89 -13.38 -6.55
N TRP A 63 -8.57 -13.20 -6.71
CA TRP A 63 -8.01 -12.07 -7.46
C TRP A 63 -8.48 -12.04 -8.92
N LEU A 64 -8.38 -13.17 -9.63
CA LEU A 64 -8.77 -13.26 -11.04
C LEU A 64 -10.27 -13.03 -11.24
N ASP A 65 -11.10 -13.70 -10.43
CA ASP A 65 -12.56 -13.57 -10.46
C ASP A 65 -12.98 -12.12 -10.16
N SER A 66 -12.31 -11.46 -9.21
CA SER A 66 -12.57 -10.05 -8.86
C SER A 66 -12.32 -9.13 -10.06
N VAL A 67 -11.16 -9.27 -10.72
CA VAL A 67 -10.82 -8.44 -11.90
C VAL A 67 -11.80 -8.69 -13.05
N GLN A 68 -12.21 -9.94 -13.27
CA GLN A 68 -13.20 -10.29 -14.30
C GLN A 68 -14.56 -9.66 -14.01
N LYS A 69 -15.07 -9.77 -12.77
CA LYS A 69 -16.32 -9.12 -12.36
C LYS A 69 -16.28 -7.60 -12.52
N LEU A 70 -15.15 -6.97 -12.16
CA LEU A 70 -14.98 -5.52 -12.32
C LEU A 70 -14.99 -5.09 -13.78
N ARG A 71 -14.32 -5.82 -14.66
CA ARG A 71 -14.39 -5.58 -16.11
C ARG A 71 -15.83 -5.71 -16.61
N ASP A 72 -16.47 -6.86 -16.31
CA ASP A 72 -17.75 -7.22 -16.91
C ASP A 72 -18.93 -6.38 -16.39
N GLN A 73 -18.88 -5.91 -15.12
CA GLN A 73 -19.98 -5.15 -14.49
C GLN A 73 -19.75 -3.64 -14.42
N HIS A 74 -18.49 -3.19 -14.31
CA HIS A 74 -18.15 -1.78 -14.12
C HIS A 74 -17.38 -1.17 -15.29
N SER A 75 -17.23 -1.90 -16.40
CA SER A 75 -16.52 -1.46 -17.61
C SER A 75 -15.06 -1.07 -17.36
N PHE A 76 -14.38 -1.80 -16.46
CA PHE A 76 -12.94 -1.63 -16.22
C PHE A 76 -12.14 -2.38 -17.30
N ASP A 77 -12.22 -1.88 -18.55
CA ASP A 77 -11.72 -2.57 -19.74
C ASP A 77 -10.22 -2.39 -20.00
N TYR A 78 -9.62 -1.34 -19.45
CA TYR A 78 -8.20 -1.06 -19.59
C TYR A 78 -7.42 -1.50 -18.35
N PHE A 79 -6.43 -2.37 -18.56
CA PHE A 79 -5.51 -2.79 -17.51
C PHE A 79 -4.10 -2.25 -17.79
N GLY A 80 -3.68 -1.26 -17.00
CA GLY A 80 -2.48 -0.48 -17.31
C GLY A 80 -1.17 -1.15 -16.91
N PHE A 81 -1.06 -1.67 -15.68
CA PHE A 81 0.19 -2.19 -15.16
C PHE A 81 -0.04 -3.20 -14.02
N LEU A 82 0.87 -4.16 -13.88
CA LEU A 82 0.90 -5.11 -12.77
C LEU A 82 2.30 -5.13 -12.16
N SER A 83 2.37 -4.86 -10.86
CA SER A 83 3.57 -5.07 -10.06
C SER A 83 3.28 -6.00 -8.89
N ALA A 84 4.36 -6.57 -8.35
CA ALA A 84 4.35 -7.29 -7.09
C ALA A 84 5.30 -6.58 -6.12
N ILE A 85 4.94 -6.59 -4.83
CA ILE A 85 5.79 -6.08 -3.75
C ILE A 85 6.15 -7.27 -2.87
N ASP A 86 7.45 -7.50 -2.70
CA ASP A 86 7.94 -8.44 -1.70
C ASP A 86 8.14 -7.71 -0.37
N TRP A 87 7.40 -8.13 0.64
CA TRP A 87 7.52 -7.62 2.00
C TRP A 87 8.47 -8.47 2.85
N MET A 88 9.05 -9.54 2.30
CA MET A 88 10.07 -10.32 2.99
C MET A 88 11.31 -9.47 3.25
N PRO A 89 11.97 -9.66 4.41
CA PRO A 89 13.27 -9.04 4.63
C PRO A 89 14.24 -9.56 3.57
N SER A 90 14.87 -8.62 2.85
CA SER A 90 15.88 -8.95 1.85
C SER A 90 16.95 -9.86 2.46
N PRO A 91 17.21 -11.05 1.87
CA PRO A 91 18.25 -11.96 2.37
C PRO A 91 19.66 -11.37 2.19
N PHE A 92 19.80 -10.34 1.36
CA PHE A 92 21.08 -9.67 1.08
C PHE A 92 21.30 -8.40 1.92
N GLY A 93 20.45 -8.16 2.94
CA GLY A 93 20.47 -6.93 3.72
C GLY A 93 19.94 -5.73 2.90
N ARG A 94 19.99 -4.53 3.48
CA ARG A 94 19.66 -3.28 2.76
C ARG A 94 20.84 -2.88 1.89
N ALA A 95 20.59 -2.44 0.66
CA ALA A 95 21.60 -1.81 -0.19
C ALA A 95 22.03 -0.46 0.41
N LYS A 96 22.92 -0.53 1.40
CA LYS A 96 23.74 0.49 2.09
C LYS A 96 23.98 0.04 3.52
N THR A 97 24.69 -1.06 3.69
CA THR A 97 25.50 -1.29 4.90
C THR A 97 26.72 -2.07 4.44
N THR A 98 27.80 -1.34 4.14
CA THR A 98 29.12 -1.94 4.17
C THR A 98 29.34 -2.39 5.62
N GLN A 99 29.18 -3.68 5.89
CA GLN A 99 30.12 -4.55 6.60
C GLN A 99 29.53 -5.98 6.62
N LEU A 100 30.33 -6.91 6.10
CA LEU A 100 30.05 -8.32 5.85
C LEU A 100 29.60 -9.09 7.11
N ASN A 101 28.52 -9.88 6.97
CA ASN A 101 28.49 -11.28 7.43
C ASN A 101 27.35 -12.06 6.75
N GLN A 102 27.64 -12.71 5.63
CA GLN A 102 26.71 -13.54 4.85
C GLN A 102 26.59 -14.95 5.45
N ARG A 103 25.95 -15.09 6.61
CA ARG A 103 25.56 -16.41 7.10
C ARG A 103 24.13 -16.40 7.62
N GLN A 104 23.18 -16.53 6.70
CA GLN A 104 21.97 -17.35 6.85
C GLN A 104 21.11 -17.26 5.58
N CYS A 105 21.43 -18.12 4.61
CA CYS A 105 20.40 -18.65 3.73
C CYS A 105 20.13 -20.06 4.23
N VAL A 106 19.11 -20.22 5.09
CA VAL A 106 18.54 -21.54 5.37
C VAL A 106 17.31 -21.65 4.50
N THR A 107 17.51 -22.22 3.32
CA THR A 107 16.42 -22.70 2.46
C THR A 107 15.72 -23.84 3.20
N ARG A 108 14.39 -23.80 3.24
CA ARG A 108 13.57 -24.95 3.63
C ARG A 108 13.16 -25.72 2.38
#